data_AF-A0A937EU64-F1
#
_entry.id   AF-A0A937EU64-F1
#
_cell.length_a   1.000
_cell.length_b   1.000
_cell.length_c   1.000
_cell.angle_alpha   90.00
_cell.angle_beta   90.00
_cell.angle_gamma   90.00
#
_symmetry.space_group_name_H-M   'P 1'
#
loop_
_entity.id
_entity.type
_entity.pdbx_description
1 polymer ?
#
loop_
_entity_poly.entity_id
_entity_poly.type
_entity_poly.pdbx_seq_one_letter_code
_entity_poly.pdbx_strand_id
1 'polypeptide(L)' 'MQAKLQEQLSPADAEVILGHLPDRIRTALMARAAEIEYPIEAVVEMAIASFLDSEALGFADCKPERGQ' A
#
# COMPACT_ATOMS: atom_id res chain seq x y z
N MET A 1 -4.71 -25.57 9.94
CA MET A 1 -4.19 -24.20 9.74
C MET A 1 -5.38 -23.25 9.62
N GLN A 2 -5.85 -22.71 10.75
CA GLN A 2 -6.79 -21.57 10.80
C GLN A 2 -6.01 -20.43 11.45
N ALA A 3 -5.38 -19.58 10.63
CA ALA A 3 -4.60 -18.44 11.12
C ALA A 3 -4.48 -17.34 10.04
N LYS A 4 -5.54 -17.06 9.25
CA LYS A 4 -5.44 -16.10 8.13
C LYS A 4 -6.53 -15.02 8.06
N LEU A 5 -7.46 -14.97 9.02
CA LEU A 5 -8.56 -13.99 8.99
C LEU A 5 -8.35 -12.78 9.93
N GLN A 6 -7.30 -12.78 10.76
CA GLN A 6 -7.12 -11.76 11.80
C GLN A 6 -6.04 -10.71 11.50
N GLU A 7 -5.30 -10.86 10.40
CA GLU A 7 -4.19 -9.96 10.03
C GLU A 7 -4.52 -9.08 8.81
N GLN A 8 -5.77 -9.07 8.34
CA GLN A 8 -6.19 -8.24 7.22
C GLN A 8 -6.78 -6.91 7.71
N LEU A 9 -6.35 -5.82 7.07
CA LEU A 9 -6.87 -4.49 7.29
C LEU A 9 -8.38 -4.47 7.07
N SER A 10 -9.13 -3.98 8.06
CA SER A 10 -10.57 -3.86 7.91
C SER A 10 -10.94 -2.72 6.95
N PRO A 11 -12.10 -2.78 6.27
CA PRO A 11 -12.57 -1.68 5.43
C PRO A 11 -12.64 -0.33 6.17
N ALA A 12 -13.07 -0.36 7.44
CA ALA A 12 -13.18 0.84 8.27
C ALA A 12 -11.80 1.44 8.58
N ASP A 13 -10.81 0.61 8.91
CA ASP A 13 -9.45 1.08 9.17
C ASP A 13 -8.79 1.61 7.90
N ALA A 14 -9.03 0.96 6.76
CA ALA A 14 -8.57 1.43 5.46
C ALA A 14 -9.13 2.82 5.13
N GLU A 15 -10.41 3.07 5.42
CA GLU A 15 -11.03 4.38 5.21
C GLU A 15 -10.40 5.47 6.08
N VAL A 16 -10.07 5.16 7.35
CA VAL A 16 -9.35 6.08 8.24
C VAL A 16 -7.94 6.38 7.69
N ILE A 17 -7.19 5.36 7.28
CA ILE A 17 -5.84 5.53 6.71
C ILE A 17 -5.92 6.40 5.45
N LEU A 18 -6.80 6.05 4.51
CA LEU A 18 -7.02 6.83 3.29
C LEU A 18 -7.37 8.27 3.62
N GLY A 19 -8.23 8.47 4.64
CA GLY A 19 -8.64 9.75 5.23
C GLY A 19 -7.49 10.70 5.55
N HIS A 20 -6.34 10.18 5.95
CA HIS A 20 -5.16 10.95 6.34
C HIS A 20 -4.09 11.06 5.25
N LEU A 21 -4.23 10.35 4.13
CA LEU A 21 -3.29 10.42 3.02
C LEU A 21 -3.54 11.67 2.16
N PRO A 22 -2.47 12.28 1.59
CA PRO A 22 -2.60 13.30 0.55
C PRO A 22 -3.44 12.80 -0.62
N ASP A 23 -4.24 13.69 -1.23
CA ASP A 23 -5.17 13.35 -2.31
C ASP A 23 -4.51 12.55 -3.44
N ARG A 24 -3.30 12.95 -3.85
CA ARG A 24 -2.53 12.25 -4.89
C ARG A 24 -2.35 10.76 -4.56
N ILE A 25 -2.02 10.42 -3.32
CA ILE A 25 -1.77 9.03 -2.90
C ILE A 25 -3.09 8.27 -2.80
N ARG A 26 -4.12 8.90 -2.21
CA ARG A 26 -5.45 8.30 -2.09
C ARG A 26 -6.02 7.93 -3.46
N THR A 27 -6.00 8.87 -4.42
CA THR A 27 -6.48 8.63 -5.78
C THR A 27 -5.69 7.53 -6.48
N ALA A 28 -4.37 7.46 -6.30
CA ALA A 28 -3.54 6.41 -6.89
C ALA A 28 -3.91 5.02 -6.34
N LEU A 29 -4.13 4.89 -5.02
CA LEU A 29 -4.56 3.64 -4.41
C LEU A 29 -5.95 3.21 -4.90
N MET A 30 -6.90 4.14 -4.99
CA MET A 30 -8.25 3.86 -5.52
C MET A 30 -8.22 3.45 -6.99
N ALA A 31 -7.44 4.15 -7.82
CA ALA A 31 -7.26 3.81 -9.23
C ALA A 31 -6.66 2.41 -9.39
N ARG A 32 -5.65 2.08 -8.58
CA ARG A 32 -5.03 0.75 -8.57
C ARG A 32 -6.01 -0.34 -8.15
N ALA A 33 -6.81 -0.09 -7.13
CA ALA A 33 -7.85 -1.02 -6.68
C ALA A 33 -8.89 -1.30 -7.78
N ALA A 34 -9.31 -0.27 -8.51
CA ALA A 34 -10.19 -0.43 -9.66
C ALA A 34 -9.51 -1.18 -10.82
N GLU A 35 -8.24 -0.89 -11.12
CA GLU A 35 -7.48 -1.51 -12.21
C GLU A 35 -7.33 -3.03 -12.02
N ILE A 36 -7.05 -3.48 -10.80
CA ILE A 36 -6.82 -4.90 -10.49
C ILE A 36 -8.06 -5.60 -9.93
N GLU A 37 -9.18 -4.89 -9.83
CA GLU A 37 -10.47 -5.37 -9.29
C GLU A 37 -10.38 -5.94 -7.86
N TYR A 38 -9.58 -5.29 -7.01
CA TYR A 38 -9.39 -5.70 -5.61
C TYR A 38 -10.05 -4.71 -4.64
N PRO A 39 -10.45 -5.18 -3.44
CA PRO A 39 -10.95 -4.27 -2.42
C PRO A 39 -9.85 -3.31 -1.96
N ILE A 40 -10.26 -2.08 -1.61
CA ILE A 40 -9.30 -1.00 -1.33
C ILE A 40 -8.44 -1.30 -0.11
N GLU A 41 -8.99 -1.96 0.92
CA GLU A 41 -8.28 -2.39 2.11
C GLU A 41 -7.15 -3.38 1.79
N ALA A 42 -7.36 -4.30 0.85
CA ALA A 42 -6.31 -5.22 0.41
C ALA A 42 -5.21 -4.51 -0.36
N VAL A 43 -5.56 -3.51 -1.19
CA VAL A 43 -4.55 -2.72 -1.92
C VAL A 43 -3.73 -1.85 -0.99
N VAL A 44 -4.35 -1.24 0.02
CA VAL A 44 -3.64 -0.46 1.05
C VAL A 44 -2.68 -1.36 1.83
N GLU A 45 -3.16 -2.53 2.27
CA GLU A 45 -2.32 -3.51 2.96
C GLU A 45 -1.16 -3.99 2.09
N MET A 46 -1.43 -4.39 0.84
CA MET A 46 -0.41 -4.82 -0.11
C MET A 46 0.63 -3.75 -0.37
N ALA A 47 0.22 -2.48 -0.49
CA ALA A 47 1.15 -1.36 -0.69
C ALA A 47 2.06 -1.17 0.52
N ILE A 48 1.53 -1.26 1.74
CA ILE A 48 2.31 -1.14 2.98
C ILE A 48 3.22 -2.36 3.15
N ALA A 49 2.69 -3.56 3.00
CA ALA A 49 3.46 -4.80 3.11
C ALA A 49 4.59 -4.86 2.08
N SER A 50 4.31 -4.49 0.83
CA SER A 50 5.33 -4.42 -0.22
C SER A 50 6.38 -3.35 0.04
N PHE A 51 6.06 -2.25 0.73
CA PHE A 51 7.05 -1.25 1.12
C PHE A 51 7.93 -1.72 2.28
N LEU A 52 7.36 -2.49 3.21
CA LEU A 52 8.07 -3.04 4.37
C LEU A 52 8.91 -4.27 4.03
N ASP A 53 8.62 -4.95 2.93
CA ASP A 53 9.41 -6.05 2.42
C ASP A 53 10.81 -5.54 2.03
N SER A 54 11.83 -5.97 2.78
CA SER A 54 13.23 -5.59 2.55
C SER A 54 13.80 -6.10 1.23
N GLU A 55 13.14 -7.06 0.59
CA GLU A 55 13.50 -7.54 -0.76
C GLU A 55 12.77 -6.78 -1.86
N ALA A 56 11.75 -5.97 -1.53
CA ALA A 56 11.12 -5.08 -2.49
C ALA A 56 12.06 -3.91 -2.79
N LEU A 57 12.60 -3.90 -4.01
CA LEU A 57 13.52 -2.88 -4.53
C LEU A 57 13.07 -1.46 -4.14
N GLY A 58 13.77 -0.87 -3.17
CA GLY A 58 13.51 0.47 -2.67
C GLY A 58 14.34 1.53 -3.39
N PHE A 59 13.98 2.81 -3.23
CA PHE A 59 14.78 3.93 -3.74
C PHE A 59 16.27 3.90 -3.29
N ALA A 60 16.60 3.17 -2.22
CA ALA A 60 17.98 2.94 -1.77
C ALA A 60 18.81 2.09 -2.76
N ASP A 61 18.18 1.14 -3.47
CA ASP A 61 18.85 0.30 -4.47
C ASP A 61 19.06 1.04 -5.80
N CYS A 62 18.29 2.10 -6.05
CA CYS A 62 18.42 2.89 -7.28
C CYS A 62 19.64 3.80 -7.32
N LYS A 63 20.42 3.97 -6.23
CA LYS A 63 21.51 4.96 -6.11
C LYS A 63 21.28 6.19 -7.01
N PRO A 64 20.18 6.96 -6.82
CA PRO A 64 20.05 8.19 -7.59
C PRO A 64 21.22 9.05 -7.13
N GLU A 65 22.19 9.29 -8.03
CA GLU A 65 23.25 10.25 -7.79
C GLU A 65 22.54 11.59 -7.53
N ARG A 66 22.35 11.90 -6.24
CA ARG A 66 21.92 13.22 -5.81
C ARG A 66 23.06 14.12 -6.22
N GLY A 67 22.83 14.85 -7.31
CA GLY A 67 23.81 15.67 -8.00
C GLY A 67 24.69 16.45 -7.03
N GLN A 68 26.00 16.36 -7.28
CA GLN A 68 26.99 17.33 -6.82
C GLN A 68 26.86 18.61 -7.64
#